data_AF-A0A7M3W7R4-F1
#
_entry.id   AF-A0A7M3W7R4-F1
#
_cell.length_a   1.000
_cell.length_b   1.000
_cell.length_c   1.000
_cell.angle_alpha   90.00
_cell.angle_beta   90.00
_cell.angle_gamma   90.00
#
_symmetry.space_group_name_H-M   'P 1'
#
loop_
_entity.id
_entity.type
_entity.pdbx_description
1 polymer ?
#
loop_
_entity_poly.entity_id
_entity_poly.type
_entity_poly.pdbx_seq_one_letter_code
_entity_poly.pdbx_strand_id
1 'polypeptide(L)'
;MTTDLEIARAAKMEPIEAVAWKLGISAHELTPMGNGVAKISWQALKDRFSKPQGSLVLVTSVNPTPFGEGKTVTTIGLTQALCRIGQSATCVIREPSMGPVFGIKGGAAGGGHAQVLPMEEINLHLTGDLHAVTSAHNLLSALIDNHIKHGNESKLDPTRISWPRVIDMNDRALRSITIGMGGPANGQVREDRFDITAASEVMAILVLANDYADLRKRLGAIVVGTSTEGNPVKASDIGGAGAMALLLRQAFLPNITQTLEGDPAFIHGGPFANIAHGNSSIIADRIALASADLMVTEAGFGSDMGAEKFMHIKA
;
A
#
# COMPACT_ATOMS: atom_id res chain seq x y z
N MET A 1 -12.26 18.16 24.83
CA MET A 1 -11.34 18.35 23.70
C MET A 1 -12.09 17.95 22.45
N THR A 2 -11.97 18.74 21.38
CA THR A 2 -12.52 18.40 20.06
C THR A 2 -11.89 17.09 19.59
N THR A 3 -12.70 16.16 19.09
CA THR A 3 -12.21 14.88 18.56
C THR A 3 -11.51 15.07 17.22
N ASP A 4 -10.64 14.12 16.84
CA ASP A 4 -9.92 14.18 15.56
C ASP A 4 -10.89 14.28 14.36
N LEU A 5 -12.00 13.54 14.41
CA LEU A 5 -13.02 13.55 13.37
C LEU A 5 -13.75 14.90 13.29
N GLU A 6 -14.05 15.53 14.43
CA GLU A 6 -14.66 16.87 14.45
C GLU A 6 -13.70 17.91 13.86
N ILE A 7 -12.40 17.82 14.15
CA ILE A 7 -11.38 18.68 13.54
C ILE A 7 -11.34 18.46 12.02
N ALA A 8 -11.32 17.21 11.57
CA ALA A 8 -11.29 16.85 10.16
C ALA A 8 -12.50 17.36 9.38
N ARG A 9 -13.71 17.23 9.96
CA ARG A 9 -14.96 17.70 9.34
C ARG A 9 -15.10 19.22 9.31
N ALA A 10 -14.50 19.92 10.27
CA ALA A 10 -14.49 21.38 10.30
C ALA A 10 -13.48 22.01 9.33
N ALA A 11 -12.52 21.23 8.83
CA ALA A 11 -11.46 21.71 7.97
C ALA A 11 -11.99 22.09 6.58
N LYS A 12 -11.49 23.22 6.06
CA LYS A 12 -11.78 23.67 4.70
C LYS A 12 -10.66 23.20 3.77
N MET A 13 -10.90 22.10 3.07
CA MET A 13 -9.96 21.58 2.08
C MET A 13 -9.84 22.51 0.86
N GLU A 14 -8.62 22.62 0.33
CA GLU A 14 -8.37 23.22 -0.98
C GLU A 14 -8.74 22.22 -2.09
N PRO A 15 -9.10 22.70 -3.30
CA PRO A 15 -9.19 21.83 -4.47
C PRO A 15 -7.89 21.06 -4.69
N ILE A 16 -7.98 19.78 -5.03
CA ILE A 16 -6.79 18.91 -5.11
C ILE A 16 -5.81 19.38 -6.19
N GLU A 17 -6.30 20.03 -7.24
CA GLU A 17 -5.49 20.65 -8.28
C GLU A 17 -4.66 21.83 -7.74
N ALA A 18 -5.22 22.61 -6.80
CA ALA A 18 -4.50 23.71 -6.16
C ALA A 18 -3.39 23.19 -5.24
N VAL A 19 -3.67 22.09 -4.51
CA VAL A 19 -2.67 21.40 -3.69
C VAL A 19 -1.54 20.84 -4.56
N ALA A 20 -1.89 20.13 -5.64
CA ALA A 20 -0.92 19.57 -6.57
C ALA A 20 -0.06 20.65 -7.25
N TRP A 21 -0.64 21.82 -7.53
CA TRP A 21 0.06 22.97 -8.09
C TRP A 21 1.19 23.49 -7.19
N LYS A 22 1.09 23.34 -5.87
CA LYS A 22 2.17 23.68 -4.93
C LYS A 22 3.43 22.85 -5.16
N LEU A 23 3.29 21.66 -5.73
CA LEU A 23 4.39 20.76 -6.17
C LEU A 23 4.71 20.91 -7.67
N GLY A 24 4.14 21.93 -8.31
CA GLY A 24 4.22 22.12 -9.76
C GLY A 24 3.58 21.01 -10.58
N ILE A 25 2.68 20.20 -9.99
CA ILE A 25 1.92 19.15 -10.68
C ILE A 25 0.65 19.78 -11.28
N SER A 26 0.52 19.70 -12.60
CA SER A 26 -0.61 20.29 -13.31
C SER A 26 -1.87 19.43 -13.21
N ALA A 27 -3.05 20.03 -13.42
CA ALA A 27 -4.32 19.28 -13.40
C ALA A 27 -4.39 18.17 -14.46
N HIS A 28 -3.67 18.28 -15.58
CA HIS A 28 -3.58 17.24 -16.61
C HIS A 28 -2.75 16.03 -16.20
N GLU A 29 -1.91 16.20 -15.17
CA GLU A 29 -1.12 15.13 -14.56
C GLU A 29 -1.89 14.36 -13.49
N LEU A 30 -3.15 14.72 -13.22
CA LEU A 30 -4.01 14.15 -12.18
C LEU A 30 -5.20 13.39 -12.77
N THR A 31 -5.59 12.33 -12.08
CA THR A 31 -6.90 11.70 -12.24
C THR A 31 -7.67 11.88 -10.93
N PRO A 32 -8.62 12.83 -10.84
CA PRO A 32 -9.41 13.06 -9.63
C PRO A 32 -10.19 11.81 -9.19
N MET A 33 -10.20 11.54 -7.90
CA MET A 33 -10.85 10.39 -7.27
C MET A 33 -11.69 10.87 -6.09
N GLY A 34 -12.99 11.04 -6.31
CA GLY A 34 -13.87 11.58 -5.27
C GLY A 34 -13.53 13.03 -4.91
N ASN A 35 -13.67 13.38 -3.64
CA ASN A 35 -13.45 14.75 -3.15
C ASN A 35 -12.08 14.87 -2.47
N GLY A 36 -11.23 15.78 -2.95
CA GLY A 36 -9.96 16.10 -2.29
C GLY A 36 -8.84 15.06 -2.45
N VAL A 37 -9.02 14.05 -3.30
CA VAL A 37 -8.00 13.03 -3.61
C VAL A 37 -7.85 12.90 -5.11
N ALA A 38 -6.63 12.64 -5.59
CA ALA A 38 -6.36 12.31 -6.98
C ALA A 38 -5.26 11.26 -7.11
N LYS A 39 -5.28 10.49 -8.19
CA LYS A 39 -4.16 9.65 -8.62
C LYS A 39 -3.18 10.48 -9.47
N ILE A 40 -1.89 10.28 -9.28
CA ILE A 40 -0.86 10.81 -10.19
C ILE A 40 -0.86 9.98 -11.49
N SER A 41 -0.97 10.62 -12.64
CA SER A 41 -1.03 9.93 -13.93
C SER A 41 0.30 9.26 -14.32
N TRP A 42 0.22 8.27 -15.20
CA TRP A 42 1.40 7.63 -15.82
C TRP A 42 2.34 8.63 -16.51
N GLN A 43 1.77 9.65 -17.17
CA GLN A 43 2.54 10.68 -17.85
C GLN A 43 3.37 11.51 -16.85
N ALA A 44 2.76 11.89 -15.73
CA ALA A 44 3.44 12.61 -14.66
C ALA A 44 4.61 11.80 -14.05
N LEU A 45 4.42 10.50 -13.83
CA LEU A 45 5.50 9.62 -13.36
C LEU A 45 6.67 9.63 -14.35
N LYS A 46 6.38 9.45 -15.64
CA LYS A 46 7.39 9.44 -16.71
C LYS A 46 8.18 10.75 -16.78
N ASP A 47 7.49 11.88 -16.74
CA ASP A 47 8.11 13.20 -16.94
C ASP A 47 8.91 13.69 -15.72
N ARG A 48 8.61 13.16 -14.53
CA ARG A 48 9.23 13.60 -13.27
C ARG A 48 10.34 12.68 -12.79
N PHE A 49 10.32 11.40 -13.13
CA PHE A 49 11.33 10.45 -12.66
C PHE A 49 12.75 10.75 -13.16
N SER A 50 12.91 11.63 -14.15
CA SER A 50 14.20 12.14 -14.62
C SER A 50 14.62 13.49 -14.01
N LYS A 51 13.79 14.11 -13.16
CA LYS A 51 14.11 15.39 -12.53
C LYS A 51 15.07 15.20 -11.35
N PRO A 52 15.85 16.24 -10.99
CA PRO A 52 16.62 16.24 -9.75
C PRO A 52 15.71 15.94 -8.55
N GLN A 53 16.24 15.19 -7.59
CA GLN A 53 15.53 14.83 -6.37
C GLN A 53 15.87 15.80 -5.25
N GLY A 54 14.87 16.17 -4.45
CA GLY A 54 15.03 16.85 -3.18
C GLY A 54 15.63 15.95 -2.10
N SER A 55 15.58 16.43 -0.86
CA SER A 55 16.09 15.72 0.31
C SER A 55 15.01 14.88 0.98
N LEU A 56 15.38 13.68 1.41
CA LEU A 56 14.51 12.77 2.16
C LEU A 56 14.72 12.90 3.66
N VAL A 57 13.63 13.04 4.41
CA VAL A 57 13.60 13.01 5.88
C VAL A 57 12.83 11.79 6.34
N LEU A 58 13.51 10.86 7.01
CA LEU A 58 12.88 9.69 7.60
C LEU A 58 12.51 9.95 9.06
N VAL A 59 11.22 9.84 9.37
CA VAL A 59 10.69 9.84 10.73
C VAL A 59 10.57 8.40 11.23
N THR A 60 11.17 8.12 12.38
CA THR A 60 11.05 6.84 13.09
C THR A 60 10.76 7.08 14.56
N SER A 61 10.60 6.02 15.35
CA SER A 61 10.30 6.11 16.77
C SER A 61 11.12 5.13 17.59
N VAL A 62 11.08 5.31 18.91
CA VAL A 62 11.43 4.23 19.86
C VAL A 62 10.48 3.04 19.70
N ASN A 63 10.82 1.92 20.37
CA ASN A 63 9.95 0.76 20.44
C ASN A 63 8.55 1.15 20.96
N PRO A 64 7.47 0.70 20.30
CA PRO A 64 6.13 1.14 20.63
C PRO A 64 5.69 0.67 22.02
N THR A 65 4.96 1.52 22.71
CA THR A 65 4.40 1.31 24.04
C THR A 65 2.88 1.48 24.01
N PRO A 66 2.14 1.00 25.02
CA PRO A 66 0.69 1.22 25.11
C PRO A 66 0.28 2.70 25.17
N PHE A 67 1.20 3.62 25.47
CA PHE A 67 0.92 5.05 25.57
C PHE A 67 0.89 5.76 24.21
N GLY A 68 1.45 5.14 23.16
CA GLY A 68 1.51 5.69 21.82
C GLY A 68 2.57 6.79 21.66
N GLU A 69 3.33 6.72 20.56
CA GLU A 69 4.49 7.60 20.34
C GLU A 69 4.19 8.76 19.39
N GLY A 70 3.04 8.76 18.71
CA GLY A 70 2.64 9.86 17.83
C GLY A 70 3.48 10.03 16.56
N LYS A 71 4.17 8.98 16.08
CA LYS A 71 5.06 9.07 14.91
C LYS A 71 4.42 9.73 13.69
N THR A 72 3.22 9.30 13.28
CA THR A 72 2.54 9.85 12.11
C THR A 72 2.06 11.28 12.33
N VAL A 73 1.69 11.64 13.56
CA VAL A 73 1.42 13.04 13.96
C VAL A 73 2.67 13.88 13.76
N THR A 74 3.85 13.39 14.13
CA THR A 74 5.14 14.07 13.90
C THR A 74 5.47 14.19 12.42
N THR A 75 5.26 13.14 11.62
CA THR A 75 5.47 13.18 10.15
C THR A 75 4.67 14.29 9.48
N ILE A 76 3.38 14.38 9.82
CA ILE A 76 2.46 15.37 9.26
C ILE A 76 2.76 16.76 9.81
N GLY A 77 2.94 16.89 11.13
CA GLY A 77 3.23 18.16 11.80
C GLY A 77 4.56 18.78 11.37
N LEU A 78 5.60 17.95 11.15
CA LEU A 78 6.86 18.42 10.60
C LEU A 78 6.68 18.97 9.18
N THR A 79 5.88 18.30 8.36
CA THR A 79 5.58 18.76 7.00
C THR A 79 4.84 20.10 7.00
N GLN A 80 3.81 20.24 7.84
CA GLN A 80 3.09 21.51 8.02
C GLN A 80 4.04 22.62 8.50
N ALA A 81 4.90 22.31 9.48
CA ALA A 81 5.88 23.27 9.98
C ALA A 81 6.87 23.74 8.90
N LEU A 82 7.39 22.81 8.07
CA LEU A 82 8.27 23.13 6.94
C LEU A 82 7.56 24.03 5.91
N CYS A 83 6.32 23.72 5.57
CA CYS A 83 5.53 24.54 4.64
C CYS A 83 5.26 25.94 5.22
N ARG A 84 4.95 26.04 6.52
CA ARG A 84 4.74 27.34 7.21
C ARG A 84 5.96 28.25 7.19
N ILE A 85 7.18 27.69 7.23
CA ILE A 85 8.42 28.48 7.14
C ILE A 85 8.86 28.72 5.68
N GLY A 86 8.00 28.39 4.71
CA GLY A 86 8.21 28.67 3.29
C GLY A 86 9.08 27.65 2.55
N GLN A 87 9.33 26.46 3.13
CA GLN A 87 10.03 25.39 2.42
C GLN A 87 9.05 24.63 1.50
N SER A 88 9.52 24.20 0.33
CA SER A 88 8.78 23.25 -0.51
C SER A 88 8.86 21.85 0.11
N ALA A 89 7.80 21.45 0.81
CA ALA A 89 7.74 20.18 1.53
C ALA A 89 6.46 19.39 1.24
N THR A 90 6.56 18.07 1.32
CA THR A 90 5.43 17.13 1.23
C THR A 90 5.71 15.93 2.13
N CYS A 91 4.66 15.27 2.61
CA CYS A 91 4.81 13.96 3.25
C CYS A 91 4.40 12.81 2.33
N VAL A 92 4.94 11.62 2.60
CA VAL A 92 4.46 10.35 2.04
C VAL A 92 4.21 9.39 3.20
N ILE A 93 2.96 8.94 3.34
CA ILE A 93 2.54 8.01 4.39
C ILE A 93 1.86 6.78 3.79
N ARG A 94 1.61 5.79 4.65
CA ARG A 94 0.97 4.53 4.26
C ARG A 94 -0.54 4.66 4.28
N GLU A 95 -1.19 3.95 3.36
CA GLU A 95 -2.62 3.71 3.42
C GLU A 95 -2.94 2.72 4.55
N PRO A 96 -3.89 3.04 5.44
CA PRO A 96 -4.31 2.09 6.46
C PRO A 96 -5.17 0.98 5.89
N SER A 97 -5.07 -0.20 6.49
CA SER A 97 -6.04 -1.27 6.28
C SER A 97 -7.40 -0.87 6.88
N MET A 98 -8.48 -1.19 6.15
CA MET A 98 -9.85 -0.89 6.53
C MET A 98 -10.35 -1.79 7.65
N GLY A 99 -9.93 -3.07 7.68
CA GLY A 99 -10.36 -4.03 8.70
C GLY A 99 -10.22 -3.54 10.15
N PRO A 100 -9.05 -3.00 10.56
CA PRO A 100 -8.84 -2.39 11.88
C PRO A 100 -9.76 -1.23 12.25
N VAL A 101 -10.25 -0.46 11.27
CA VAL A 101 -11.12 0.71 11.48
C VAL A 101 -12.46 0.30 12.10
N PHE A 102 -12.96 -0.87 11.75
CA PHE A 102 -14.17 -1.47 12.36
C PHE A 102 -13.89 -2.25 13.65
N GLY A 103 -12.64 -2.22 14.14
CA GLY A 103 -12.20 -2.88 15.36
C GLY A 103 -11.89 -1.88 16.47
N ILE A 104 -10.64 -1.93 16.96
CA ILE A 104 -10.17 -1.13 18.10
C ILE A 104 -9.35 0.09 17.65
N LYS A 105 -8.74 0.05 16.45
CA LYS A 105 -7.88 1.13 15.97
C LYS A 105 -8.73 2.19 15.28
N GLY A 106 -8.75 3.40 15.82
CA GLY A 106 -9.25 4.59 15.14
C GLY A 106 -8.38 4.97 13.93
N GLY A 107 -8.70 6.11 13.31
CA GLY A 107 -8.06 6.55 12.07
C GLY A 107 -6.54 6.69 12.16
N ALA A 108 -5.85 6.36 11.07
CA ALA A 108 -4.39 6.18 11.05
C ALA A 108 -3.60 7.35 10.41
N ALA A 109 -4.29 8.38 9.92
CA ALA A 109 -3.69 9.46 9.14
C ALA A 109 -3.38 10.71 9.99
N GLY A 110 -2.74 10.51 11.15
CA GLY A 110 -2.38 11.58 12.09
C GLY A 110 -3.32 11.70 13.28
N GLY A 111 -3.40 12.91 13.85
CA GLY A 111 -4.22 13.22 15.03
C GLY A 111 -4.13 14.70 15.44
N GLY A 112 -5.13 15.19 16.15
CA GLY A 112 -5.24 16.60 16.55
C GLY A 112 -5.25 17.53 15.34
N HIS A 113 -4.38 18.54 15.34
CA HIS A 113 -4.25 19.50 14.22
C HIS A 113 -3.22 19.08 13.16
N ALA A 114 -2.63 17.89 13.29
CA ALA A 114 -1.71 17.31 12.32
C ALA A 114 -2.33 16.02 11.74
N GLN A 115 -3.23 16.21 10.78
CA GLN A 115 -3.93 15.14 10.07
C GLN A 115 -3.81 15.31 8.56
N VAL A 116 -3.90 14.20 7.84
CA VAL A 116 -4.13 14.17 6.40
C VAL A 116 -5.62 13.90 6.14
N LEU A 117 -6.18 14.66 5.22
CA LEU A 117 -7.58 14.62 4.82
C LEU A 117 -7.72 14.03 3.42
N PRO A 118 -8.94 13.66 2.97
CA PRO A 118 -10.15 13.45 3.76
C PRO A 118 -10.07 12.16 4.60
N MET A 119 -10.21 12.31 5.92
CA MET A 119 -9.97 11.22 6.89
C MET A 119 -10.88 10.00 6.68
N GLU A 120 -12.14 10.21 6.30
CA GLU A 120 -13.10 9.12 6.09
C GLU A 120 -12.75 8.27 4.86
N GLU A 121 -12.39 8.90 3.74
CA GLU A 121 -11.96 8.18 2.55
C GLU A 121 -10.68 7.39 2.81
N ILE A 122 -9.68 8.00 3.48
CA ILE A 122 -8.39 7.38 3.78
C ILE A 122 -8.56 6.12 4.65
N ASN A 123 -9.51 6.12 5.58
CA ASN A 123 -9.72 4.99 6.48
C ASN A 123 -10.64 3.91 5.88
N LEU A 124 -11.27 4.15 4.74
CA LEU A 124 -12.22 3.21 4.12
C LEU A 124 -11.69 2.66 2.81
N HIS A 125 -12.07 3.27 1.70
CA HIS A 125 -11.79 2.74 0.37
C HIS A 125 -10.72 3.51 -0.38
N LEU A 126 -10.43 4.74 0.05
CA LEU A 126 -9.58 5.71 -0.61
C LEU A 126 -9.83 5.69 -2.13
N THR A 127 -8.88 5.17 -2.89
CA THR A 127 -8.95 5.05 -4.35
C THR A 127 -9.04 3.62 -4.85
N GLY A 128 -9.21 2.65 -3.93
CA GLY A 128 -9.39 1.23 -4.21
C GLY A 128 -8.11 0.41 -4.29
N ASP A 129 -6.99 0.92 -3.78
CA ASP A 129 -5.68 0.27 -3.89
C ASP A 129 -5.63 -1.07 -3.16
N LEU A 130 -6.12 -1.12 -1.92
CA LEU A 130 -6.22 -2.38 -1.19
C LEU A 130 -7.18 -3.36 -1.87
N HIS A 131 -8.29 -2.89 -2.46
CA HIS A 131 -9.20 -3.76 -3.22
C HIS A 131 -8.52 -4.38 -4.45
N ALA A 132 -7.68 -3.61 -5.14
CA ALA A 132 -6.90 -4.10 -6.27
C ALA A 132 -5.85 -5.14 -5.81
N VAL A 133 -5.19 -4.91 -4.67
CA VAL A 133 -4.27 -5.88 -4.05
C VAL A 133 -5.00 -7.17 -3.65
N THR A 134 -6.17 -7.07 -3.02
CA THR A 134 -7.02 -8.22 -2.69
C THR A 134 -7.39 -9.01 -3.95
N SER A 135 -7.81 -8.31 -5.00
CA SER A 135 -8.22 -8.91 -6.27
C SER A 135 -7.05 -9.61 -6.96
N ALA A 136 -5.88 -8.97 -7.03
CA ALA A 136 -4.68 -9.56 -7.63
C ALA A 136 -4.20 -10.78 -6.85
N HIS A 137 -4.17 -10.71 -5.52
CA HIS A 137 -3.77 -11.84 -4.67
C HIS A 137 -4.72 -13.03 -4.85
N ASN A 138 -6.03 -12.79 -4.75
CA ASN A 138 -7.02 -13.86 -4.83
C ASN A 138 -7.18 -14.40 -6.25
N LEU A 139 -6.88 -13.62 -7.28
CA LEU A 139 -6.73 -14.12 -8.64
C LEU A 139 -5.64 -15.19 -8.72
N LEU A 140 -4.47 -14.94 -8.10
CA LEU A 140 -3.41 -15.95 -8.07
C LEU A 140 -3.85 -17.22 -7.32
N SER A 141 -4.55 -17.08 -6.19
CA SER A 141 -5.12 -18.22 -5.47
C SER A 141 -6.11 -19.00 -6.34
N ALA A 142 -6.97 -18.31 -7.10
CA ALA A 142 -7.89 -18.95 -8.03
C ALA A 142 -7.18 -19.65 -9.20
N LEU A 143 -6.12 -19.05 -9.75
CA LEU A 143 -5.30 -19.63 -10.81
C LEU A 143 -4.59 -20.91 -10.35
N ILE A 144 -4.09 -20.94 -9.11
CA ILE A 144 -3.47 -22.14 -8.52
C ILE A 144 -4.45 -23.32 -8.52
N ASP A 145 -5.64 -23.13 -7.95
CA ASP A 145 -6.63 -24.21 -7.84
C ASP A 145 -7.18 -24.60 -9.22
N ASN A 146 -7.33 -23.63 -10.14
CA ASN A 146 -7.71 -23.90 -11.53
C ASN A 146 -6.64 -24.70 -12.27
N HIS A 147 -5.37 -24.37 -12.11
CA HIS A 147 -4.25 -25.07 -12.73
C HIS A 147 -4.15 -26.52 -12.25
N ILE A 148 -4.34 -26.75 -10.94
CA ILE A 148 -4.38 -28.11 -10.37
C ILE A 148 -5.53 -28.93 -10.98
N LYS A 149 -6.72 -28.32 -11.12
CA LYS A 149 -7.90 -28.98 -11.70
C LYS A 149 -7.71 -29.29 -13.18
N HIS A 150 -7.06 -28.42 -13.94
CA HIS A 150 -6.96 -28.49 -15.39
C HIS A 150 -5.60 -29.00 -15.88
N GLY A 151 -5.14 -30.12 -15.32
CA GLY A 151 -4.00 -30.89 -15.84
C GLY A 151 -2.70 -30.73 -15.05
N ASN A 152 -2.58 -29.71 -14.20
CA ASN A 152 -1.45 -29.51 -13.27
C ASN A 152 -0.08 -29.73 -13.93
N GLU A 153 0.18 -29.10 -15.08
CA GLU A 153 1.38 -29.34 -15.89
C GLU A 153 2.69 -29.09 -15.12
N SER A 154 2.65 -28.18 -14.13
CA SER A 154 3.77 -27.86 -13.24
C SER A 154 3.96 -28.87 -12.11
N LYS A 155 3.15 -29.94 -12.04
CA LYS A 155 3.14 -30.96 -11.00
C LYS A 155 3.08 -30.37 -9.58
N LEU A 156 2.32 -29.29 -9.39
CA LEU A 156 2.20 -28.62 -8.09
C LEU A 156 1.58 -29.59 -7.07
N ASP A 157 2.22 -29.75 -5.91
CA ASP A 157 1.71 -30.59 -4.82
C ASP A 157 0.65 -29.81 -4.02
N PRO A 158 -0.64 -30.23 -4.02
CA PRO A 158 -1.70 -29.52 -3.32
C PRO A 158 -1.50 -29.42 -1.80
N THR A 159 -0.66 -30.26 -1.22
CA THR A 159 -0.32 -30.25 0.21
C THR A 159 0.84 -29.30 0.54
N ARG A 160 1.51 -28.74 -0.48
CA ARG A 160 2.68 -27.85 -0.35
C ARG A 160 2.48 -26.49 -1.01
N ILE A 161 1.23 -26.03 -1.04
CA ILE A 161 0.89 -24.66 -1.45
C ILE A 161 1.16 -23.74 -0.27
N SER A 162 2.00 -22.73 -0.48
CA SER A 162 2.33 -21.72 0.53
C SER A 162 1.51 -20.44 0.37
N TRP A 163 0.93 -20.23 -0.82
CA TRP A 163 0.15 -19.04 -1.16
C TRP A 163 -1.28 -19.10 -0.59
N PRO A 164 -1.66 -18.17 0.33
CA PRO A 164 -2.97 -18.16 0.95
C PRO A 164 -4.02 -17.43 0.08
N ARG A 165 -5.13 -17.05 0.69
CA ARG A 165 -6.04 -15.99 0.21
C ARG A 165 -5.94 -14.76 1.11
N VAL A 166 -6.57 -13.66 0.69
CA VAL A 166 -6.65 -12.44 1.54
C VAL A 166 -8.03 -11.78 1.53
N ILE A 167 -8.32 -11.09 2.62
CA ILE A 167 -9.46 -10.17 2.76
C ILE A 167 -9.08 -9.01 3.69
N ASP A 168 -9.53 -7.80 3.42
CA ASP A 168 -9.22 -6.64 4.27
C ASP A 168 -10.24 -6.48 5.42
N MET A 169 -10.46 -7.57 6.15
CA MET A 169 -11.36 -7.63 7.31
C MET A 169 -10.68 -8.38 8.45
N ASN A 170 -10.98 -7.96 9.69
CA ASN A 170 -10.51 -8.66 10.88
C ASN A 170 -11.34 -9.92 11.16
N ASP A 171 -11.20 -10.93 10.32
CA ASP A 171 -11.93 -12.19 10.43
C ASP A 171 -11.04 -13.34 10.93
N ARG A 172 -11.23 -13.74 12.19
CA ARG A 172 -10.45 -14.82 12.79
C ARG A 172 -10.88 -16.21 12.33
N ALA A 173 -12.11 -16.37 11.82
CA ALA A 173 -12.65 -17.67 11.45
C ALA A 173 -12.00 -18.23 10.17
N LEU A 174 -11.41 -17.35 9.36
CA LEU A 174 -10.76 -17.72 8.10
C LEU A 174 -9.28 -18.11 8.24
N ARG A 175 -8.73 -18.16 9.47
CA ARG A 175 -7.31 -18.49 9.71
C ARG A 175 -6.93 -19.94 9.38
N SER A 176 -7.90 -20.85 9.38
CA SER A 176 -7.74 -22.24 8.95
C SER A 176 -9.07 -22.72 8.38
N ILE A 177 -9.05 -23.11 7.11
CA ILE A 177 -10.23 -23.53 6.37
C ILE A 177 -9.91 -24.75 5.50
N THR A 178 -10.97 -25.41 5.04
CA THR A 178 -10.89 -26.43 3.98
C THR A 178 -11.66 -25.94 2.76
N ILE A 179 -11.03 -25.96 1.60
CA ILE A 179 -11.62 -25.53 0.32
C ILE A 179 -11.81 -26.71 -0.63
N GLY A 180 -12.43 -26.48 -1.80
CA GLY A 180 -12.55 -27.51 -2.85
C GLY A 180 -13.54 -28.63 -2.52
N MET A 181 -14.41 -28.41 -1.52
CA MET A 181 -15.42 -29.37 -1.09
C MET A 181 -16.61 -29.46 -2.08
N GLY A 182 -17.38 -30.55 -1.99
CA GLY A 182 -18.61 -30.73 -2.80
C GLY A 182 -18.44 -31.55 -4.07
N GLY A 183 -17.37 -32.34 -4.17
CA GLY A 183 -17.17 -33.34 -5.22
C GLY A 183 -16.29 -32.88 -6.39
N PRO A 184 -16.05 -33.75 -7.39
CA PRO A 184 -15.02 -33.54 -8.42
C PRO A 184 -15.18 -32.26 -9.27
N ALA A 185 -16.40 -31.75 -9.40
CA ALA A 185 -16.67 -30.52 -10.14
C ALA A 185 -16.09 -29.27 -9.44
N ASN A 186 -15.90 -29.31 -8.13
CA ASN A 186 -15.58 -28.13 -7.30
C ASN A 186 -14.08 -27.97 -7.00
N GLY A 187 -13.23 -28.81 -7.58
CA GLY A 187 -11.78 -28.74 -7.40
C GLY A 187 -11.23 -29.79 -6.42
N GLN A 188 -9.97 -29.59 -6.01
CA GLN A 188 -9.26 -30.48 -5.10
C GLN A 188 -9.44 -30.03 -3.65
N VAL A 189 -9.84 -30.95 -2.77
CA VAL A 189 -9.91 -30.67 -1.33
C VAL A 189 -8.51 -30.44 -0.77
N ARG A 190 -8.31 -29.31 -0.09
CA ARG A 190 -7.06 -28.97 0.62
C ARG A 190 -7.31 -27.98 1.76
N GLU A 191 -6.36 -27.92 2.67
CA GLU A 191 -6.30 -26.88 3.70
C GLU A 191 -5.85 -25.54 3.09
N ASP A 192 -6.36 -24.44 3.65
CA ASP A 192 -5.98 -23.08 3.28
C ASP A 192 -6.21 -22.11 4.45
N ARG A 193 -5.88 -20.84 4.25
CA ARG A 193 -6.14 -19.73 5.18
C ARG A 193 -6.38 -18.41 4.44
N PHE A 194 -6.93 -17.44 5.15
CA PHE A 194 -6.93 -16.04 4.77
C PHE A 194 -6.00 -15.23 5.67
N ASP A 195 -5.20 -14.38 5.04
CA ASP A 195 -4.45 -13.32 5.71
C ASP A 195 -5.13 -11.96 5.44
N ILE A 196 -4.81 -10.94 6.24
CA ILE A 196 -5.32 -9.58 5.96
C ILE A 196 -4.61 -9.01 4.73
N THR A 197 -5.29 -8.23 3.89
CA THR A 197 -4.74 -7.74 2.61
C THR A 197 -3.39 -7.03 2.74
N ALA A 198 -3.18 -6.23 3.78
CA ALA A 198 -1.91 -5.55 4.05
C ALA A 198 -0.72 -6.51 4.33
N ALA A 199 -0.99 -7.77 4.67
CA ALA A 199 0.01 -8.82 4.86
C ALA A 199 0.40 -9.54 3.56
N SER A 200 -0.31 -9.28 2.46
CA SER A 200 -0.05 -9.90 1.15
C SER A 200 1.35 -9.57 0.62
N GLU A 201 2.04 -10.56 0.05
CA GLU A 201 3.28 -10.31 -0.71
C GLU A 201 3.02 -9.38 -1.92
N VAL A 202 1.80 -9.39 -2.49
CA VAL A 202 1.40 -8.42 -3.53
C VAL A 202 1.49 -6.99 -3.01
N MET A 203 1.12 -6.72 -1.75
CA MET A 203 1.27 -5.39 -1.14
C MET A 203 2.75 -5.03 -1.03
N ALA A 204 3.60 -5.94 -0.56
CA ALA A 204 5.03 -5.72 -0.46
C ALA A 204 5.69 -5.45 -1.83
N ILE A 205 5.27 -6.19 -2.87
CA ILE A 205 5.73 -6.01 -4.26
C ILE A 205 5.25 -4.68 -4.82
N LEU A 206 3.99 -4.30 -4.59
CA LEU A 206 3.42 -3.03 -5.04
C LEU A 206 4.26 -1.85 -4.55
N VAL A 207 4.64 -1.85 -3.27
CA VAL A 207 5.38 -0.73 -2.68
C VAL A 207 6.88 -0.76 -2.98
N LEU A 208 7.47 -1.90 -3.35
CA LEU A 208 8.90 -2.02 -3.69
C LEU A 208 9.19 -2.00 -5.20
N ALA A 209 8.17 -1.99 -6.05
CA ALA A 209 8.37 -1.96 -7.48
C ALA A 209 8.82 -0.57 -7.95
N ASN A 210 9.88 -0.54 -8.77
CA ASN A 210 10.47 0.71 -9.28
C ASN A 210 9.71 1.30 -10.49
N ASP A 211 9.03 0.44 -11.24
CA ASP A 211 8.18 0.78 -12.37
C ASP A 211 7.21 -0.39 -12.65
N TYR A 212 6.35 -0.23 -13.64
CA TYR A 212 5.32 -1.22 -13.96
C TYR A 212 5.90 -2.53 -14.54
N ALA A 213 7.06 -2.48 -15.20
CA ALA A 213 7.71 -3.68 -15.70
C ALA A 213 8.35 -4.47 -14.55
N ASP A 214 8.97 -3.77 -13.59
CA ASP A 214 9.48 -4.36 -12.35
C ASP A 214 8.36 -4.95 -11.50
N LEU A 215 7.21 -4.28 -11.40
CA LEU A 215 6.01 -4.82 -10.75
C LEU A 215 5.63 -6.17 -11.35
N ARG A 216 5.45 -6.24 -12.67
CA ARG A 216 5.08 -7.50 -13.36
C ARG A 216 6.15 -8.59 -13.16
N LYS A 217 7.43 -8.23 -13.23
CA LYS A 217 8.54 -9.16 -13.02
C LYS A 217 8.51 -9.77 -11.62
N ARG A 218 8.35 -8.93 -10.59
CA ARG A 218 8.28 -9.36 -9.18
C ARG A 218 7.06 -10.23 -8.92
N LEU A 219 5.89 -9.84 -9.43
CA LEU A 219 4.68 -10.65 -9.36
C LEU A 219 4.86 -12.04 -9.99
N GLY A 220 5.58 -12.13 -11.12
CA GLY A 220 5.91 -13.41 -11.74
C GLY A 220 6.90 -14.26 -10.95
N ALA A 221 7.72 -13.66 -10.09
CA ALA A 221 8.73 -14.35 -9.30
C ALA A 221 8.19 -14.96 -7.99
N ILE A 222 6.95 -14.62 -7.59
CA ILE A 222 6.26 -15.17 -6.42
C ILE A 222 6.27 -16.70 -6.51
N VAL A 223 6.73 -17.38 -5.46
CA VAL A 223 6.65 -18.84 -5.33
C VAL A 223 5.34 -19.21 -4.67
N VAL A 224 4.49 -19.95 -5.38
CA VAL A 224 3.14 -20.31 -4.90
C VAL A 224 3.11 -21.61 -4.09
N GLY A 225 4.12 -22.45 -4.29
CA GLY A 225 4.28 -23.74 -3.63
C GLY A 225 5.41 -24.54 -4.25
N THR A 226 5.44 -25.84 -3.96
CA THR A 226 6.45 -26.76 -4.52
C THR A 226 5.80 -27.88 -5.31
N SER A 227 6.49 -28.34 -6.36
CA SER A 227 6.07 -29.50 -7.13
C SER A 227 6.29 -30.79 -6.35
N THR A 228 5.73 -31.90 -6.85
CA THR A 228 5.96 -33.25 -6.29
C THR A 228 7.43 -33.68 -6.31
N GLU A 229 8.25 -33.06 -7.17
CA GLU A 229 9.71 -33.27 -7.26
C GLU A 229 10.50 -32.32 -6.34
N GLY A 230 9.82 -31.41 -5.63
CA GLY A 230 10.44 -30.45 -4.70
C GLY A 230 10.91 -29.14 -5.33
N ASN A 231 10.64 -28.92 -6.63
CA ASN A 231 11.02 -27.67 -7.30
C ASN A 231 10.02 -26.54 -6.98
N PRO A 232 10.47 -25.28 -6.81
CA PRO A 232 9.55 -24.16 -6.62
C PRO A 232 8.72 -23.91 -7.88
N VAL A 233 7.42 -23.71 -7.70
CA VAL A 233 6.51 -23.30 -8.78
C VAL A 233 6.20 -21.83 -8.60
N LYS A 234 6.38 -21.04 -9.65
CA LYS A 234 6.19 -19.59 -9.63
C LYS A 234 4.86 -19.17 -10.21
N ALA A 235 4.41 -17.96 -9.88
CA ALA A 235 3.23 -17.35 -10.47
C ALA A 235 3.34 -17.21 -12.00
N SER A 236 4.55 -17.03 -12.55
CA SER A 236 4.77 -17.04 -14.01
C SER A 236 4.43 -18.38 -14.67
N ASP A 237 4.67 -19.48 -13.96
CA ASP A 237 4.52 -20.84 -14.49
C ASP A 237 3.06 -21.24 -14.65
N ILE A 238 2.17 -20.49 -13.99
CA ILE A 238 0.70 -20.64 -14.04
C ILE A 238 0.00 -19.40 -14.62
N GLY A 239 0.73 -18.54 -15.33
CA GLY A 239 0.16 -17.39 -16.06
C GLY A 239 -0.30 -16.21 -15.19
N GLY A 240 0.03 -16.17 -13.90
CA GLY A 240 -0.46 -15.14 -12.97
C GLY A 240 0.19 -13.76 -13.14
N ALA A 241 1.42 -13.68 -13.62
CA ALA A 241 2.22 -12.45 -13.62
C ALA A 241 1.54 -11.26 -14.34
N GLY A 242 1.07 -11.48 -15.57
CA GLY A 242 0.46 -10.42 -16.39
C GLY A 242 -0.92 -10.01 -15.87
N ALA A 243 -1.73 -10.99 -15.46
CA ALA A 243 -3.10 -10.74 -15.02
C ALA A 243 -3.14 -9.99 -13.67
N MET A 244 -2.27 -10.35 -12.73
CA MET A 244 -2.10 -9.59 -11.48
C MET A 244 -1.64 -8.16 -11.75
N ALA A 245 -0.63 -7.98 -12.62
CA ALA A 245 -0.14 -6.64 -12.95
C ALA A 245 -1.23 -5.75 -13.56
N LEU A 246 -2.12 -6.32 -14.38
CA LEU A 246 -3.24 -5.59 -14.98
C LEU A 246 -4.25 -5.11 -13.92
N LEU A 247 -4.58 -5.95 -12.94
CA LEU A 247 -5.44 -5.56 -11.81
C LEU A 247 -4.84 -4.44 -10.96
N LEU A 248 -3.52 -4.38 -10.85
CA LEU A 248 -2.80 -3.35 -10.11
C LEU A 248 -2.49 -2.09 -10.92
N ARG A 249 -2.90 -2.00 -12.20
CA ARG A 249 -2.50 -0.90 -13.09
C ARG A 249 -2.86 0.47 -12.53
N GLN A 250 -4.05 0.63 -11.94
CA GLN A 250 -4.44 1.91 -11.33
C GLN A 250 -3.89 2.05 -9.90
N ALA A 251 -3.84 0.95 -9.16
CA ALA A 251 -3.32 0.91 -7.80
C ALA A 251 -1.81 1.12 -7.69
N PHE A 252 -1.08 1.09 -8.82
CA PHE A 252 0.34 1.42 -8.87
C PHE A 252 0.62 2.93 -8.83
N LEU A 253 -0.38 3.74 -9.18
CA LEU A 253 -0.25 5.19 -9.27
C LEU A 253 -0.43 5.81 -7.86
N PRO A 254 0.48 6.68 -7.37
CA PRO A 254 0.35 7.30 -6.05
C PRO A 254 -0.92 8.15 -5.90
N ASN A 255 -1.49 8.17 -4.69
CA ASN A 255 -2.57 9.09 -4.34
C ASN A 255 -1.98 10.38 -3.78
N ILE A 256 -2.37 11.53 -4.33
CA ILE A 256 -2.12 12.85 -3.72
C ILE A 256 -3.37 13.32 -3.00
N THR A 257 -3.15 13.95 -1.86
CA THR A 257 -4.14 14.57 -1.00
C THR A 257 -3.49 15.73 -0.22
N GLN A 258 -4.09 16.19 0.89
CA GLN A 258 -3.62 17.34 1.66
C GLN A 258 -3.66 17.17 3.18
N THR A 259 -2.80 17.91 3.89
CA THR A 259 -2.88 18.11 5.34
C THR A 259 -4.07 19.00 5.70
N LEU A 260 -4.36 19.13 7.00
CA LEU A 260 -5.33 20.11 7.52
C LEU A 260 -5.04 21.56 7.10
N GLU A 261 -3.80 21.88 6.75
CA GLU A 261 -3.36 23.22 6.34
C GLU A 261 -3.28 23.39 4.82
N GLY A 262 -3.74 22.39 4.06
CA GLY A 262 -3.71 22.39 2.60
C GLY A 262 -2.33 22.04 2.01
N ASP A 263 -1.40 21.55 2.81
CA ASP A 263 -0.07 21.15 2.33
C ASP A 263 -0.15 19.81 1.59
N PRO A 264 0.64 19.60 0.53
CA PRO A 264 0.63 18.35 -0.22
C PRO A 264 1.03 17.13 0.63
N ALA A 265 0.29 16.04 0.45
CA ALA A 265 0.57 14.75 1.09
C ALA A 265 0.29 13.61 0.10
N PHE A 266 1.14 12.58 0.12
CA PHE A 266 0.91 11.35 -0.62
C PHE A 266 0.56 10.19 0.31
N ILE A 267 -0.38 9.36 -0.13
CA ILE A 267 -0.76 8.12 0.57
C ILE A 267 -0.65 6.99 -0.44
N HIS A 268 0.22 6.01 -0.22
CA HIS A 268 0.34 4.92 -1.17
C HIS A 268 0.93 3.64 -0.57
N GLY A 269 0.11 2.58 -0.60
CA GLY A 269 0.43 1.27 -0.08
C GLY A 269 0.63 1.23 1.43
N GLY A 270 0.63 0.04 2.00
CA GLY A 270 0.68 -0.14 3.45
C GLY A 270 1.01 -1.56 3.86
N PRO A 271 2.23 -2.08 3.58
CA PRO A 271 2.62 -3.40 4.02
C PRO A 271 2.78 -3.45 5.54
N PHE A 272 2.68 -4.65 6.08
CA PHE A 272 3.12 -4.92 7.44
C PHE A 272 4.60 -4.64 7.65
N ALA A 273 4.96 -4.28 8.88
CA ALA A 273 6.33 -3.92 9.24
C ALA A 273 7.08 -5.05 10.00
N ASN A 274 6.42 -6.19 10.25
CA ASN A 274 7.01 -7.38 10.84
C ASN A 274 7.41 -8.40 9.75
N ILE A 275 6.45 -8.90 8.98
CA ILE A 275 6.66 -9.87 7.89
C ILE A 275 7.09 -9.22 6.57
N ALA A 276 6.98 -7.88 6.48
CA ALA A 276 7.48 -7.08 5.39
C ALA A 276 8.21 -5.84 5.97
N HIS A 277 8.45 -4.83 5.13
CA HIS A 277 9.33 -3.69 5.44
C HIS A 277 8.62 -2.46 6.02
N GLY A 278 7.28 -2.39 5.96
CA GLY A 278 6.55 -1.38 6.72
C GLY A 278 6.61 0.06 6.22
N ASN A 279 6.91 0.28 4.94
CA ASN A 279 7.04 1.62 4.36
C ASN A 279 5.98 1.87 3.26
N SER A 280 5.70 3.15 2.97
CA SER A 280 4.97 3.57 1.77
C SER A 280 5.74 3.20 0.50
N SER A 281 5.10 3.32 -0.67
CA SER A 281 5.73 2.91 -1.94
C SER A 281 6.92 3.75 -2.39
N ILE A 282 7.87 3.10 -3.07
CA ILE A 282 8.97 3.74 -3.80
C ILE A 282 8.45 4.72 -4.86
N ILE A 283 7.37 4.40 -5.58
CA ILE A 283 6.81 5.28 -6.62
C ILE A 283 6.32 6.60 -6.03
N ALA A 284 5.66 6.56 -4.87
CA ALA A 284 5.23 7.76 -4.15
C ALA A 284 6.43 8.58 -3.63
N ASP A 285 7.47 7.92 -3.14
CA ASP A 285 8.69 8.63 -2.73
C ASP A 285 9.39 9.31 -3.92
N ARG A 286 9.52 8.61 -5.05
CA ARG A 286 10.16 9.15 -6.26
C ARG A 286 9.42 10.37 -6.82
N ILE A 287 8.08 10.32 -6.84
CA ILE A 287 7.30 11.48 -7.33
C ILE A 287 7.38 12.66 -6.36
N ALA A 288 7.36 12.40 -5.05
CA ALA A 288 7.47 13.43 -4.02
C ALA A 288 8.85 14.10 -4.05
N LEU A 289 9.94 13.31 -4.08
CA LEU A 289 11.31 13.81 -4.20
C LEU A 289 11.55 14.58 -5.49
N ALA A 290 10.90 14.22 -6.59
CA ALA A 290 11.00 14.94 -7.86
C ALA A 290 10.14 16.21 -7.93
N SER A 291 9.32 16.48 -6.90
CA SER A 291 8.34 17.59 -6.91
C SER A 291 8.43 18.53 -5.70
N ALA A 292 9.19 18.18 -4.67
CA ALA A 292 9.44 19.00 -3.49
C ALA A 292 10.93 19.01 -3.12
N ASP A 293 11.39 20.09 -2.48
CA ASP A 293 12.76 20.18 -1.97
C ASP A 293 12.96 19.26 -0.75
N LEU A 294 11.90 19.05 0.03
CA LEU A 294 11.89 18.19 1.21
C LEU A 294 10.73 17.20 1.17
N MET A 295 11.06 15.92 1.28
CA MET A 295 10.08 14.84 1.38
C MET A 295 10.20 14.18 2.76
N VAL A 296 9.11 14.23 3.54
CA VAL A 296 9.05 13.61 4.87
C VAL A 296 8.31 12.28 4.77
N THR A 297 8.91 11.20 5.25
CA THR A 297 8.29 9.86 5.26
C THR A 297 8.48 9.20 6.60
N GLU A 298 7.88 8.03 6.77
CA GLU A 298 7.97 7.25 7.99
C GLU A 298 8.11 5.76 7.72
N ALA A 299 8.62 5.05 8.72
CA ALA A 299 8.66 3.60 8.75
C ALA A 299 7.86 3.03 9.92
N GLY A 300 7.14 1.93 9.69
CA GLY A 300 6.34 1.26 10.72
C GLY A 300 7.16 0.69 11.87
N PHE A 301 6.56 0.58 13.07
CA PHE A 301 7.25 0.21 14.32
C PHE A 301 8.40 1.17 14.71
N GLY A 302 9.33 0.73 15.56
CA GLY A 302 10.47 1.52 15.99
C GLY A 302 11.64 1.47 15.00
N SER A 303 12.72 2.19 15.31
CA SER A 303 13.92 2.27 14.48
C SER A 303 14.64 0.93 14.29
N ASP A 304 14.51 0.04 15.27
CA ASP A 304 15.06 -1.32 15.27
C ASP A 304 14.46 -2.23 14.19
N MET A 305 13.26 -1.92 13.70
CA MET A 305 12.63 -2.67 12.61
C MET A 305 12.29 -1.80 11.41
N GLY A 306 11.52 -0.72 11.61
CA GLY A 306 11.05 0.12 10.51
C GLY A 306 12.19 0.83 9.80
N ALA A 307 12.99 1.58 10.55
CA ALA A 307 14.10 2.33 9.97
C ALA A 307 15.18 1.39 9.41
N GLU A 308 15.50 0.30 10.12
CA GLU A 308 16.40 -0.75 9.62
C GLU A 308 15.96 -1.26 8.24
N LYS A 309 14.69 -1.68 8.11
CA LYS A 309 14.15 -2.17 6.83
C LYS A 309 14.00 -1.08 5.78
N PHE A 310 13.76 0.16 6.17
CA PHE A 310 13.81 1.29 5.25
C PHE A 310 15.21 1.38 4.62
N MET A 311 16.27 1.41 5.45
CA MET A 311 17.65 1.60 5.01
C MET A 311 18.22 0.41 4.23
N HIS A 312 17.83 -0.83 4.57
CA HIS A 312 18.43 -2.03 3.96
C HIS A 312 17.57 -2.71 2.90
N ILE A 313 16.29 -2.32 2.75
CA ILE A 313 15.38 -2.92 1.76
C ILE A 313 14.83 -1.88 0.78
N LYS A 314 14.41 -0.70 1.27
CA LYS A 314 13.71 0.30 0.44
C LYS A 314 14.65 1.34 -0.19
N ALA A 315 15.62 1.84 0.58
CA ALA A 315 16.49 2.96 0.22
C ALA A 315 17.36 2.71 -1.02
#